data_AF-A0AAV9QA78-F1
#
_entry.id   AF-A0AAV9QA78-F1
#
_cell.length_a   1.000
_cell.length_b   1.000
_cell.length_c   1.000
_cell.angle_alpha   90.00
_cell.angle_beta   90.00
_cell.angle_gamma   90.00
#
_symmetry.space_group_name_H-M   'P 1'
#
loop_
_entity.id
_entity.type
_entity.pdbx_description
1 polymer ?
#
loop_
_entity_poly.entity_id
_entity_poly.type
_entity_poly.pdbx_seq_one_letter_code
_entity_poly.pdbx_strand_id
1 'polypeptide(L)'
;MGVRDLIPPMMLQLDRDQECYDFIKWYQTEGQRSDYDWGNPDLPFLEVHDANVLEGLQYLNVERGDVPHISALLLLKLKLLIDVIALTLTRQVIPGQLPPELGEQVEMHVIRSPISHQWVGKSSKELKNAQQKVQSQVMFIASSMRNLNEHYVDVLLDAEKYLPNPADYYSPGSFEEMLRILQHSYSAWWQHEGVLEILQSAKVIAGKDSEDEIEDMMDTLTFRNNPGSDRSKEEMLDDVSRNRLWGYLDHAVMDAMSLSKDRPSDLERLRLKAEWEAAEREEREFEEGDSDEVYEWEDSDDSD
;
A
#
# COMPACT_ATOMS: atom_id res chain seq x y z
N MET A 1 -3.93 -9.90 23.36
CA MET A 1 -3.29 -10.71 22.31
C MET A 1 -2.87 -12.03 22.93
N GLY A 2 -3.02 -13.11 22.18
CA GLY A 2 -2.60 -14.46 22.56
C GLY A 2 -1.38 -14.93 21.79
N VAL A 3 -0.89 -16.13 22.11
CA VAL A 3 0.28 -16.74 21.44
C VAL A 3 0.08 -16.84 19.93
N ARG A 4 -1.14 -17.12 19.47
CA ARG A 4 -1.49 -17.21 18.04
C ARG A 4 -1.23 -15.93 17.25
N ASP A 5 -1.20 -14.78 17.92
CA ASP A 5 -1.00 -13.47 17.29
C ASP A 5 0.50 -13.19 17.05
N LEU A 6 1.36 -13.88 17.81
CA LEU A 6 2.82 -13.79 17.73
C LEU A 6 3.41 -14.74 16.67
N ILE A 7 2.69 -15.83 16.36
CA ILE A 7 3.20 -16.89 15.49
C ILE A 7 3.47 -16.38 14.05
N PRO A 8 2.55 -15.69 13.36
CA PRO A 8 2.79 -15.30 11.97
C PRO A 8 3.99 -14.36 11.78
N PRO A 9 4.16 -13.27 12.57
CA PRO A 9 5.37 -12.45 12.47
C PRO A 9 6.68 -13.20 12.77
N MET A 10 6.65 -14.20 13.67
CA MET A 10 7.81 -15.06 13.92
C MET A 10 8.10 -15.99 12.74
N MET A 11 7.08 -16.56 12.11
CA MET A 11 7.25 -17.41 10.93
C MET A 11 7.90 -16.65 9.77
N LEU A 12 7.49 -15.39 9.53
CA LEU A 12 8.07 -14.53 8.49
C LEU A 12 9.55 -14.22 8.74
N GLN A 13 9.93 -13.95 10.00
CA GLN A 13 11.35 -13.76 10.38
C GLN A 13 12.20 -15.02 10.17
N LEU A 14 11.58 -16.19 10.11
CA LEU A 14 12.25 -17.48 9.88
C LEU A 14 12.13 -17.94 8.41
N ASP A 15 11.68 -17.08 7.50
CA ASP A 15 11.40 -17.39 6.10
C ASP A 15 10.45 -18.59 5.88
N ARG A 16 9.60 -18.87 6.87
CA ARG A 16 8.54 -19.90 6.81
C ARG A 16 7.28 -19.32 6.19
N ASP A 17 7.44 -18.77 4.99
CA ASP A 17 6.44 -17.93 4.35
C ASP A 17 5.18 -18.69 3.96
N GLN A 18 5.34 -19.92 3.44
CA GLN A 18 4.21 -20.77 3.06
C GLN A 18 3.44 -21.21 4.30
N GLU A 19 4.14 -21.64 5.36
CA GLU A 19 3.47 -22.03 6.60
C GLU A 19 2.81 -20.84 7.31
N CYS A 20 3.39 -19.64 7.18
CA CYS A 20 2.75 -18.42 7.66
C CYS A 20 1.41 -18.19 6.92
N TYR A 21 1.41 -18.30 5.60
CA TYR A 21 0.19 -18.16 4.80
C TYR A 21 -0.86 -19.21 5.17
N ASP A 22 -0.45 -20.48 5.24
CA ASP A 22 -1.33 -21.60 5.57
C ASP A 22 -1.91 -21.47 6.98
N PHE A 23 -1.09 -21.06 7.94
CA PHE A 23 -1.51 -20.79 9.32
C PHE A 23 -2.57 -19.70 9.38
N ILE A 24 -2.31 -18.55 8.74
CA ILE A 24 -3.26 -17.44 8.70
C ILE A 24 -4.55 -17.90 8.03
N LYS A 25 -4.46 -18.60 6.89
CA LYS A 25 -5.64 -19.08 6.16
C LYS A 25 -6.48 -20.00 7.04
N TRP A 26 -5.89 -21.00 7.69
CA TRP A 26 -6.61 -21.92 8.57
C TRP A 26 -7.34 -21.16 9.70
N TYR A 27 -6.69 -20.19 10.34
CA TYR A 27 -7.30 -19.38 11.40
C TYR A 27 -8.43 -18.47 10.91
N GLN A 28 -8.39 -18.03 9.65
CA GLN A 28 -9.42 -17.17 9.04
C GLN A 28 -10.57 -17.99 8.44
N THR A 29 -10.39 -19.28 8.18
CA THR A 29 -11.43 -20.19 7.67
C THR A 29 -11.93 -21.14 8.76
N GLU A 30 -11.28 -22.29 8.92
CA GLU A 30 -11.72 -23.36 9.82
C GLU A 30 -11.70 -22.91 11.28
N GLY A 31 -10.70 -22.12 11.68
CA GLY A 31 -10.60 -21.57 13.03
C GLY A 31 -11.68 -20.55 13.40
N GLN A 32 -12.40 -19.98 12.43
CA GLN A 32 -13.53 -19.08 12.67
C GLN A 32 -14.89 -19.79 12.67
N ARG A 33 -14.92 -21.10 12.40
CA ARG A 33 -16.18 -21.84 12.36
C ARG A 33 -16.82 -21.88 13.74
N SER A 34 -18.10 -21.52 13.80
CA SER A 34 -18.87 -21.49 15.05
C SER A 34 -19.02 -22.87 15.70
N ASP A 35 -18.89 -23.93 14.92
CA ASP A 35 -18.97 -25.33 15.36
C ASP A 35 -17.60 -25.97 15.65
N TYR A 36 -16.50 -25.22 15.54
CA TYR A 36 -15.17 -25.74 15.85
C TYR A 36 -14.96 -25.83 17.37
N ASP A 37 -14.77 -27.06 17.87
CA ASP A 37 -14.52 -27.31 19.29
C ASP A 37 -13.01 -27.28 19.59
N TRP A 38 -12.54 -26.13 20.11
CA TRP A 38 -11.15 -25.95 20.55
C TRP A 38 -10.70 -26.93 21.64
N GLY A 39 -11.63 -27.57 22.34
CA GLY A 39 -11.34 -28.59 23.36
C GLY A 39 -11.22 -30.02 22.81
N ASN A 40 -11.54 -30.23 21.53
CA ASN A 40 -11.51 -31.55 20.90
C ASN A 40 -10.21 -31.76 20.13
N PRO A 41 -9.28 -32.60 20.63
CA PRO A 41 -7.99 -32.85 19.97
C PRO A 41 -8.10 -33.70 18.70
N ASP A 42 -9.26 -34.32 18.44
CA ASP A 42 -9.49 -35.15 17.26
C ASP A 42 -9.94 -34.32 16.04
N LEU A 43 -10.23 -33.02 16.22
CA LEU A 43 -10.55 -32.13 15.11
C LEU A 43 -9.30 -31.73 14.32
N PRO A 44 -9.41 -31.53 13.00
CA PRO A 44 -8.27 -31.10 12.20
C PRO A 44 -7.75 -29.73 12.61
N PHE A 45 -6.48 -29.67 12.97
CA PHE A 45 -5.80 -28.45 13.41
C PHE A 45 -4.62 -28.17 12.49
N LEU A 46 -4.58 -26.96 11.90
CA LEU A 46 -3.54 -26.52 10.96
C LEU A 46 -3.32 -27.49 9.79
N GLU A 47 -4.42 -28.02 9.24
CA GLU A 47 -4.38 -28.98 8.11
C GLU A 47 -4.27 -28.33 6.73
N VAL A 48 -4.33 -27.00 6.66
CA VAL A 48 -4.07 -26.27 5.41
C VAL A 48 -2.58 -26.37 5.11
N HIS A 49 -2.26 -26.88 3.93
CA HIS A 49 -0.89 -27.02 3.44
C HIS A 49 -0.81 -26.62 1.97
N ASP A 50 0.27 -25.93 1.60
CA ASP A 50 0.57 -25.51 0.23
C ASP A 50 -0.59 -24.71 -0.40
N ALA A 51 -1.30 -23.92 0.41
CA ALA A 51 -2.37 -23.10 -0.10
C ALA A 51 -1.81 -22.08 -1.10
N ASN A 52 -2.56 -21.85 -2.17
CA ASN A 52 -2.15 -20.94 -3.21
C ASN A 52 -2.11 -19.52 -2.65
N VAL A 53 -0.92 -19.00 -2.38
CA VAL A 53 -0.74 -17.65 -1.83
C VAL A 53 -1.36 -16.59 -2.73
N LEU A 54 -1.45 -16.83 -4.04
CA LEU A 54 -2.11 -15.93 -4.98
C LEU A 54 -3.63 -16.14 -5.09
N GLU A 55 -4.28 -16.93 -4.26
CA GLU A 55 -5.74 -17.11 -4.31
C GLU A 55 -6.51 -15.84 -3.92
N GLY A 56 -7.83 -15.86 -4.14
CA GLY A 56 -8.68 -14.75 -3.74
C GLY A 56 -8.77 -14.63 -2.22
N LEU A 57 -8.80 -13.39 -1.71
CA LEU A 57 -8.80 -13.10 -0.28
C LEU A 57 -10.21 -12.98 0.32
N GLN A 58 -11.22 -13.56 -0.33
CA GLN A 58 -12.62 -13.49 0.14
C GLN A 58 -12.84 -14.19 1.49
N TYR A 59 -11.90 -15.03 1.91
CA TYR A 59 -11.93 -15.68 3.21
C TYR A 59 -11.53 -14.75 4.37
N LEU A 60 -10.91 -13.59 4.10
CA LEU A 60 -10.54 -12.65 5.16
C LEU A 60 -11.79 -11.98 5.73
N ASN A 61 -11.95 -12.05 7.04
CA ASN A 61 -12.98 -11.29 7.72
C ASN A 61 -12.53 -9.83 7.85
N VAL A 62 -12.96 -8.97 6.93
CA VAL A 62 -12.52 -7.57 6.88
C VAL A 62 -13.26 -6.67 7.90
N GLU A 63 -14.34 -7.15 8.52
CA GLU A 63 -15.14 -6.38 9.49
C GLU A 63 -14.75 -6.67 10.94
N ARG A 64 -14.29 -7.89 11.23
CA ARG A 64 -13.92 -8.37 12.58
C ARG A 64 -12.63 -9.16 12.58
N GLY A 65 -11.78 -8.89 11.60
CA GLY A 65 -10.54 -9.63 11.37
C GLY A 65 -9.53 -9.52 12.49
N ASP A 66 -8.68 -10.53 12.59
CA ASP A 66 -7.57 -10.56 13.52
C ASP A 66 -6.44 -9.66 12.97
N VAL A 67 -6.34 -8.43 13.48
CA VAL A 67 -5.41 -7.38 13.02
C VAL A 67 -3.96 -7.87 12.97
N PRO A 68 -3.41 -8.57 13.99
CA PRO A 68 -2.11 -9.24 13.90
C PRO A 68 -1.94 -10.16 12.68
N HIS A 69 -2.92 -11.01 12.37
CA HIS A 69 -2.85 -11.94 11.24
C HIS A 69 -2.89 -11.21 9.91
N ILE A 70 -3.76 -10.21 9.80
CA ILE A 70 -3.88 -9.38 8.58
C ILE A 70 -2.61 -8.55 8.38
N SER A 71 -1.98 -8.07 9.46
CA SER A 71 -0.70 -7.35 9.41
C SER A 71 0.42 -8.25 8.90
N ALA A 72 0.52 -9.48 9.41
CA ALA A 72 1.48 -10.45 8.92
C ALA A 72 1.22 -10.84 7.46
N LEU A 73 -0.05 -11.00 7.07
CA LEU A 73 -0.40 -11.25 5.67
C LEU A 73 0.00 -10.10 4.75
N LEU A 74 -0.22 -8.85 5.18
CA LEU A 74 0.22 -7.66 4.45
C LEU A 74 1.75 -7.66 4.26
N LEU A 75 2.51 -7.94 5.32
CA LEU A 75 3.97 -8.06 5.26
C LEU A 75 4.40 -9.15 4.28
N LEU A 76 3.76 -10.33 4.33
CA LEU A 76 4.04 -11.41 3.39
C LEU A 76 3.80 -10.96 1.94
N LYS A 77 2.68 -10.27 1.66
CA LYS A 77 2.40 -9.77 0.30
C LYS A 77 3.42 -8.73 -0.16
N LEU A 78 3.83 -7.82 0.72
CA LEU A 78 4.87 -6.84 0.42
C LEU A 78 6.22 -7.52 0.17
N LYS A 79 6.60 -8.53 0.97
CA LYS A 79 7.81 -9.33 0.74
C LYS A 79 7.82 -9.96 -0.66
N LEU A 80 6.71 -10.57 -1.07
CA LEU A 80 6.56 -11.11 -2.43
C LEU A 80 6.63 -10.04 -3.52
N LEU A 81 6.08 -8.85 -3.26
CA LEU A 81 6.14 -7.73 -4.20
C LEU A 81 7.59 -7.24 -4.39
N ILE A 82 8.37 -7.15 -3.31
CA ILE A 82 9.80 -6.82 -3.38
C ILE A 82 10.57 -7.86 -4.19
N ASP A 83 10.31 -9.15 -4.00
CA ASP A 83 10.92 -10.22 -4.80
C ASP A 83 10.58 -10.08 -6.30
N VAL A 84 9.35 -9.73 -6.64
CA VAL A 84 8.93 -9.49 -8.03
C VAL A 84 9.65 -8.28 -8.64
N ILE A 85 9.85 -7.21 -7.86
CA ILE A 85 10.64 -6.04 -8.29
C ILE A 85 12.09 -6.46 -8.54
N ALA A 86 12.69 -7.20 -7.60
CA ALA A 86 14.07 -7.69 -7.70
C ALA A 86 14.27 -8.58 -8.94
N LEU A 87 13.35 -9.52 -9.20
CA LEU A 87 13.36 -10.35 -10.41
C LEU A 87 13.25 -9.49 -11.67
N THR A 88 12.37 -8.50 -11.66
CA THR A 88 12.18 -7.62 -12.83
C THR A 88 13.43 -6.81 -13.14
N LEU A 89 14.04 -6.18 -12.13
CA LEU A 89 15.29 -5.43 -12.29
C LEU A 89 16.42 -6.34 -12.78
N THR A 90 16.53 -7.53 -12.19
CA THR A 90 17.52 -8.55 -12.57
C THR A 90 17.39 -8.91 -14.06
N ARG A 91 16.17 -9.13 -14.54
CA ARG A 91 15.88 -9.41 -15.96
C ARG A 91 16.10 -8.24 -16.89
N GLN A 92 16.08 -7.00 -16.40
CA GLN A 92 16.44 -5.83 -17.21
C GLN A 92 17.95 -5.68 -17.36
N VAL A 93 18.74 -6.06 -16.35
CA VAL A 93 20.20 -5.84 -16.31
C VAL A 93 20.98 -7.02 -16.91
N ILE A 94 20.55 -8.26 -16.68
CA ILE A 94 21.30 -9.47 -17.09
C ILE A 94 21.36 -9.73 -18.61
N PRO A 95 20.34 -9.45 -19.44
CA PRO A 95 20.35 -9.85 -20.85
C PRO A 95 21.63 -9.43 -21.58
N GLY A 96 22.29 -10.40 -22.23
CA GLY A 96 23.54 -10.18 -22.97
C GLY A 96 24.82 -10.14 -22.11
N GLN A 97 24.71 -10.23 -20.79
CA GLN A 97 25.87 -10.25 -19.88
C GLN A 97 26.22 -11.66 -19.38
N LEU A 98 25.24 -12.55 -19.25
CA LEU A 98 25.42 -13.90 -18.70
C LEU A 98 24.73 -14.97 -19.58
N PRO A 99 25.27 -16.21 -19.60
CA PRO A 99 24.54 -17.39 -20.06
C PRO A 99 23.21 -17.57 -19.31
N PRO A 100 22.16 -18.13 -19.94
CA PRO A 100 20.85 -18.33 -19.32
C PRO A 100 20.91 -19.05 -17.97
N GLU A 101 21.77 -20.07 -17.84
CA GLU A 101 21.93 -20.88 -16.63
C GLU A 101 22.45 -20.04 -15.45
N LEU A 102 23.34 -19.08 -15.72
CA LEU A 102 23.82 -18.15 -14.70
C LEU A 102 22.79 -17.07 -14.40
N GLY A 103 21.96 -16.68 -15.37
CA GLY A 103 20.84 -15.77 -15.17
C GLY A 103 19.82 -16.32 -14.17
N GLU A 104 19.40 -17.58 -14.33
CA GLU A 104 18.50 -18.25 -13.38
C GLU A 104 19.12 -18.38 -11.99
N GLN A 105 20.43 -18.65 -11.89
CA GLN A 105 21.11 -18.65 -10.59
C GLN A 105 21.07 -17.28 -9.93
N VAL A 106 21.29 -16.18 -10.66
CA VAL A 106 21.16 -14.84 -10.08
C VAL A 106 19.72 -14.57 -9.64
N GLU A 107 18.73 -14.93 -10.45
CA GLU A 107 17.31 -14.81 -10.09
C GLU A 107 16.98 -15.54 -8.77
N MET A 108 17.54 -16.74 -8.55
CA MET A 108 17.36 -17.48 -7.29
C MET A 108 17.99 -16.79 -6.07
N HIS A 109 19.04 -15.99 -6.24
CA HIS A 109 19.74 -15.34 -5.12
C HIS A 109 19.21 -13.95 -4.80
N VAL A 110 18.50 -13.29 -5.72
CA VAL A 110 17.92 -11.96 -5.49
C VAL A 110 16.58 -12.00 -4.75
N ILE A 111 15.88 -13.13 -4.82
CA ILE A 111 14.62 -13.35 -4.11
C ILE A 111 14.86 -13.91 -2.71
N ARG A 112 14.03 -13.47 -1.75
CA ARG A 112 14.14 -13.88 -0.35
C ARG A 112 13.10 -14.91 0.04
N SER A 113 11.88 -14.79 -0.48
CA SER A 113 10.81 -15.72 -0.15
C SER A 113 10.99 -17.05 -0.90
N PRO A 114 10.92 -18.20 -0.20
CA PRO A 114 10.85 -19.51 -0.86
C PRO A 114 9.64 -19.63 -1.80
N ILE A 115 8.55 -18.90 -1.55
CA ILE A 115 7.37 -18.87 -2.42
C ILE A 115 7.72 -18.24 -3.78
N SER A 116 8.55 -17.20 -3.79
CA SER A 116 8.93 -16.48 -5.01
C SER A 116 9.79 -17.32 -5.97
N HIS A 117 10.38 -18.42 -5.49
CA HIS A 117 11.14 -19.37 -6.32
C HIS A 117 10.33 -19.88 -7.52
N GLN A 118 9.01 -19.96 -7.38
CA GLN A 118 8.12 -20.39 -8.47
C GLN A 118 8.11 -19.47 -9.69
N TRP A 119 8.61 -18.23 -9.55
CA TRP A 119 8.67 -17.22 -10.62
C TRP A 119 10.01 -17.15 -11.34
N VAL A 120 11.04 -17.84 -10.83
CA VAL A 120 12.34 -17.93 -11.49
C VAL A 120 12.21 -18.65 -12.83
N GLY A 121 12.85 -18.10 -13.87
CA GLY A 121 12.77 -18.61 -15.24
C GLY A 121 11.40 -18.49 -15.91
N LYS A 122 10.36 -17.98 -15.22
CA LYS A 122 9.04 -17.72 -15.82
C LYS A 122 9.09 -16.55 -16.78
N SER A 123 8.14 -16.52 -17.72
CA SER A 123 8.07 -15.43 -18.69
C SER A 123 7.79 -14.07 -18.03
N SER A 124 8.20 -12.97 -18.67
CA SER A 124 7.89 -11.61 -18.19
C SER A 124 6.38 -11.37 -18.07
N LYS A 125 5.56 -12.05 -18.89
CA LYS A 125 4.10 -11.98 -18.80
C LYS A 125 3.58 -12.62 -17.52
N GLU A 126 4.09 -13.80 -17.16
CA GLU A 126 3.71 -14.47 -15.90
C GLU A 126 4.14 -13.66 -14.68
N LEU A 127 5.36 -13.11 -14.69
CA LEU A 127 5.84 -12.26 -13.61
C LEU A 127 4.99 -10.99 -13.47
N LYS A 128 4.64 -10.34 -14.58
CA LYS A 128 3.74 -9.18 -14.58
C LYS A 128 2.34 -9.51 -14.03
N ASN A 129 1.80 -10.69 -14.36
CA ASN A 129 0.52 -11.13 -13.80
C ASN A 129 0.61 -11.36 -12.29
N ALA A 130 1.70 -11.96 -11.81
CA ALA A 130 1.95 -12.14 -10.38
C ALA A 130 2.06 -10.77 -9.68
N GLN A 131 2.83 -9.84 -10.26
CA GLN A 131 2.97 -8.46 -9.79
C GLN A 131 1.60 -7.79 -9.59
N GLN A 132 0.78 -7.72 -10.63
CA GLN A 132 -0.53 -7.08 -10.60
C GLN A 132 -1.45 -7.70 -9.55
N LYS A 133 -1.39 -9.03 -9.42
CA LYS A 133 -2.19 -9.77 -8.44
C LYS A 133 -1.76 -9.49 -7.01
N VAL A 134 -0.44 -9.49 -6.75
CA VAL A 134 0.10 -9.16 -5.44
C VAL A 134 -0.19 -7.70 -5.08
N GLN A 135 0.00 -6.74 -5.99
CA GLN A 135 -0.34 -5.32 -5.77
C GLN A 135 -1.82 -5.16 -5.40
N SER A 136 -2.72 -5.77 -6.17
CA SER A 136 -4.16 -5.73 -5.89
C SER A 136 -4.51 -6.32 -4.52
N GLN A 137 -3.85 -7.41 -4.13
CA GLN A 137 -4.01 -8.02 -2.80
C GLN A 137 -3.47 -7.12 -1.69
N VAL A 138 -2.31 -6.49 -1.86
CA VAL A 138 -1.75 -5.51 -0.89
C VAL A 138 -2.75 -4.38 -0.68
N MET A 139 -3.28 -3.81 -1.77
CA MET A 139 -4.25 -2.73 -1.71
C MET A 139 -5.53 -3.12 -0.97
N PHE A 140 -6.05 -4.32 -1.24
CA PHE A 140 -7.21 -4.86 -0.54
C PHE A 140 -6.95 -5.04 0.96
N ILE A 141 -5.81 -5.64 1.32
CA ILE A 141 -5.44 -5.89 2.72
C ILE A 141 -5.21 -4.56 3.45
N ALA A 142 -4.51 -3.61 2.83
CA ALA A 142 -4.26 -2.30 3.41
C ALA A 142 -5.55 -1.52 3.68
N SER A 143 -6.50 -1.56 2.74
CA SER A 143 -7.82 -0.94 2.91
C SER A 143 -8.60 -1.59 4.05
N SER A 144 -8.55 -2.91 4.14
CA SER A 144 -9.16 -3.67 5.24
C SER A 144 -8.52 -3.33 6.58
N MET A 145 -7.19 -3.20 6.61
CA MET A 145 -6.43 -2.85 7.80
C MET A 145 -6.82 -1.47 8.33
N ARG A 146 -6.92 -0.48 7.44
CA ARG A 146 -7.38 0.87 7.80
C ARG A 146 -8.76 0.87 8.43
N ASN A 147 -9.67 0.03 7.93
CA ASN A 147 -11.02 -0.08 8.49
C ASN A 147 -11.04 -0.75 9.87
N LEU A 148 -10.14 -1.71 10.10
CA LEU A 148 -10.02 -2.39 11.39
C LEU A 148 -9.32 -1.52 12.44
N ASN A 149 -8.30 -0.77 12.02
CA ASN A 149 -7.56 0.14 12.89
C ASN A 149 -6.93 1.28 12.07
N GLU A 150 -7.50 2.49 12.20
CA GLU A 150 -7.08 3.66 11.40
C GLU A 150 -5.65 4.11 11.70
N HIS A 151 -5.12 3.79 12.89
CA HIS A 151 -3.79 4.18 13.34
C HIS A 151 -2.66 3.31 12.75
N TYR A 152 -2.99 2.28 11.98
CA TYR A 152 -2.02 1.27 11.55
C TYR A 152 -0.80 1.85 10.83
N VAL A 153 -1.05 2.70 9.84
CA VAL A 153 0.00 3.31 9.01
C VAL A 153 0.88 4.24 9.85
N ASP A 154 0.27 5.06 10.69
CA ASP A 154 0.97 6.04 11.51
C ASP A 154 1.95 5.36 12.46
N VAL A 155 1.47 4.31 13.14
CA VAL A 155 2.26 3.55 14.10
C VAL A 155 3.36 2.73 13.40
N LEU A 156 3.08 2.17 12.23
CA LEU A 156 4.06 1.37 11.47
C LEU A 156 5.22 2.22 10.94
N LEU A 157 4.93 3.37 10.33
CA LEU A 157 5.94 4.22 9.70
C LEU A 157 6.79 5.00 10.71
N ASP A 158 6.22 5.31 11.89
CA ASP A 158 6.94 6.02 12.96
C ASP A 158 7.24 5.09 14.14
N ALA A 159 7.50 3.81 13.86
CA ALA A 159 7.63 2.78 14.89
C ALA A 159 8.63 3.13 16.01
N GLU A 160 9.77 3.75 15.67
CA GLU A 160 10.79 4.15 16.65
C GLU A 160 10.25 5.10 17.73
N LYS A 161 9.28 5.96 17.38
CA LYS A 161 8.61 6.87 18.32
C LYS A 161 7.73 6.10 19.32
N TYR A 162 7.15 5.00 18.87
CA TYR A 162 6.08 4.30 19.59
C TYR A 162 6.54 3.04 20.34
N LEU A 163 7.57 2.34 19.83
CA LEU A 163 8.13 1.14 20.45
C LEU A 163 8.47 1.28 21.96
N PRO A 164 9.01 2.41 22.45
CA PRO A 164 9.34 2.56 23.87
C PRO A 164 8.13 2.61 24.81
N ASN A 165 6.92 2.81 24.30
CA ASN A 165 5.72 3.09 25.09
C ASN A 165 4.66 1.96 24.95
N PRO A 166 4.80 0.82 25.65
CA PRO A 166 3.77 -0.21 25.68
C PRO A 166 2.46 0.31 26.27
N ALA A 167 1.34 -0.11 25.69
CA ALA A 167 0.03 0.04 26.31
C ALA A 167 -0.29 -1.18 27.18
N ASP A 168 -0.59 -0.98 28.46
CA ASP A 168 -0.96 -2.07 29.37
C ASP A 168 -2.32 -2.68 29.04
N TYR A 169 -3.23 -1.88 28.52
CA TYR A 169 -4.59 -2.25 28.15
C TYR A 169 -4.91 -1.71 26.76
N TYR A 170 -5.75 -2.41 26.01
CA TYR A 170 -6.23 -1.97 24.71
C TYR A 170 -7.67 -2.44 24.47
N SER A 171 -8.35 -1.76 23.55
CA SER A 171 -9.62 -2.21 22.97
C SER A 171 -9.45 -2.48 21.47
N PRO A 172 -10.25 -3.35 20.85
CA PRO A 172 -10.23 -3.52 19.39
C PRO A 172 -10.40 -2.19 18.66
N GLY A 173 -9.56 -1.93 17.66
CA GLY A 173 -9.52 -0.71 16.86
C GLY A 173 -8.84 0.50 17.52
N SER A 174 -8.38 0.37 18.77
CA SER A 174 -7.73 1.48 19.49
C SER A 174 -6.27 1.70 19.06
N PHE A 175 -5.75 2.90 19.35
CA PHE A 175 -4.34 3.21 19.21
C PHE A 175 -3.46 2.27 20.05
N GLU A 176 -3.88 1.97 21.27
CA GLU A 176 -3.19 1.05 22.18
C GLU A 176 -3.08 -0.38 21.62
N GLU A 177 -4.08 -0.83 20.85
CA GLU A 177 -4.01 -2.11 20.15
C GLU A 177 -2.87 -2.10 19.15
N MET A 178 -2.74 -1.03 18.36
CA MET A 178 -1.64 -0.91 17.39
C MET A 178 -0.27 -0.87 18.05
N LEU A 179 -0.12 -0.19 19.19
CA LEU A 179 1.13 -0.20 19.94
C LEU A 179 1.52 -1.64 20.34
N ARG A 180 0.54 -2.46 20.75
CA ARG A 180 0.77 -3.87 21.06
C ARG A 180 1.12 -4.70 19.83
N ILE A 181 0.44 -4.50 18.70
CA ILE A 181 0.78 -5.19 17.44
C ILE A 181 2.21 -4.86 17.04
N LEU A 182 2.55 -3.57 17.05
CA LEU A 182 3.87 -3.08 16.67
C LEU A 182 4.98 -3.74 17.49
N GLN A 183 4.81 -3.84 18.81
CA GLN A 183 5.80 -4.48 19.69
C GLN A 183 6.08 -5.95 19.36
N HIS A 184 5.10 -6.64 18.80
CA HIS A 184 5.20 -8.06 18.50
C HIS A 184 5.56 -8.36 17.05
N SER A 185 5.30 -7.42 16.12
CA SER A 185 5.48 -7.66 14.69
C SER A 185 6.54 -6.78 14.05
N TYR A 186 6.93 -5.64 14.63
CA TYR A 186 7.82 -4.69 13.96
C TYR A 186 9.19 -5.27 13.61
N SER A 187 9.72 -6.20 14.41
CA SER A 187 10.98 -6.86 14.07
C SER A 187 10.89 -7.64 12.75
N ALA A 188 9.72 -8.20 12.43
CA ALA A 188 9.48 -8.84 11.13
C ALA A 188 9.48 -7.80 10.00
N TRP A 189 8.79 -6.67 10.18
CA TRP A 189 8.78 -5.57 9.20
C TRP A 189 10.19 -5.04 8.92
N TRP A 190 10.96 -4.78 9.97
CA TRP A 190 12.32 -4.25 9.88
C TRP A 190 13.31 -5.21 9.20
N GLN A 191 13.15 -6.53 9.38
CA GLN A 191 14.07 -7.52 8.80
C GLN A 191 13.90 -7.72 7.29
N HIS A 192 12.74 -7.36 6.73
CA HIS A 192 12.46 -7.53 5.30
C HIS A 192 12.77 -6.23 4.53
N GLU A 193 14.04 -6.07 4.17
CA GLU A 193 14.55 -4.94 3.37
C GLU A 193 13.69 -4.68 2.11
N GLY A 194 13.47 -3.40 1.83
CA GLY A 194 12.67 -2.93 0.71
C GLY A 194 11.22 -2.69 1.09
N VAL A 195 10.68 -3.39 2.10
CA VAL A 195 9.26 -3.28 2.47
C VAL A 195 8.92 -1.92 3.09
N LEU A 196 9.71 -1.42 4.03
CA LEU A 196 9.45 -0.10 4.61
C LEU A 196 9.82 1.02 3.62
N GLU A 197 10.85 0.80 2.81
CA GLU A 197 11.31 1.74 1.79
C GLU A 197 10.27 1.95 0.68
N ILE A 198 9.59 0.90 0.22
CA ILE A 198 8.53 1.05 -0.79
C ILE A 198 7.34 1.82 -0.23
N LEU A 199 6.97 1.59 1.04
CA LEU A 199 5.90 2.34 1.70
C LEU A 199 6.28 3.81 1.92
N GLN A 200 7.52 4.07 2.33
CA GLN A 200 8.03 5.43 2.47
C GLN A 200 8.10 6.14 1.10
N SER A 201 8.48 5.43 0.03
CA SER A 201 8.45 5.97 -1.32
C SER A 201 7.02 6.32 -1.75
N ALA A 202 6.05 5.45 -1.49
CA ALA A 202 4.64 5.73 -1.78
C ALA A 202 4.12 6.95 -1.01
N LYS A 203 4.48 7.08 0.28
CA LYS A 203 4.18 8.27 1.09
C LYS A 203 4.78 9.54 0.49
N VAL A 204 6.05 9.51 0.07
CA VAL A 204 6.72 10.67 -0.54
C VAL A 204 6.04 11.07 -1.86
N ILE A 205 5.66 10.11 -2.69
CA ILE A 205 4.94 10.38 -3.94
C ILE A 205 3.56 11.00 -3.64
N ALA A 206 2.83 10.45 -2.67
CA ALA A 206 1.53 10.98 -2.25
C ALA A 206 1.63 12.43 -1.74
N GLY A 207 2.67 12.75 -0.96
CA GLY A 207 2.91 14.10 -0.48
C GLY A 207 3.20 15.09 -1.60
N LYS A 208 4.12 14.71 -2.49
CA LYS A 208 4.47 15.47 -3.69
C LYS A 208 3.27 15.78 -4.59
N ASP A 209 2.32 14.86 -4.70
CA ASP A 209 1.12 15.03 -5.52
C ASP A 209 0.06 15.90 -4.83
N SER A 210 0.10 15.97 -3.49
CA SER A 210 -0.83 16.76 -2.68
C SER A 210 -0.29 18.17 -2.35
N GLU A 211 0.91 18.53 -2.80
CA GLU A 211 1.57 19.81 -2.49
C GLU A 211 0.75 21.02 -2.93
N ASP A 212 0.27 21.02 -4.18
CA ASP A 212 -0.50 22.11 -4.77
C ASP A 212 -1.90 22.19 -4.10
N GLU A 213 -2.59 21.04 -3.91
CA GLU A 213 -3.90 20.98 -3.25
C GLU A 213 -3.88 21.55 -1.81
N ILE A 214 -2.83 21.24 -1.04
CA ILE A 214 -2.68 21.77 0.32
C ILE A 214 -2.38 23.27 0.31
N GLU A 215 -1.57 23.74 -0.63
CA GLU A 215 -1.25 25.17 -0.76
C GLU A 215 -2.52 25.98 -1.06
N ASP A 216 -3.29 25.54 -2.05
CA ASP A 216 -4.56 26.19 -2.42
C ASP A 216 -5.56 26.16 -1.27
N MET A 217 -5.68 25.03 -0.57
CA MET A 217 -6.57 24.88 0.59
C MET A 217 -6.21 25.87 1.71
N MET A 218 -4.92 26.02 2.04
CA MET A 218 -4.44 26.91 3.10
C MET A 218 -4.72 28.38 2.81
N ASP A 219 -4.77 28.75 1.54
CA ASP A 219 -5.06 30.12 1.11
C ASP A 219 -6.54 30.49 1.16
N THR A 220 -7.43 29.51 1.32
CA THR A 220 -8.86 29.76 1.46
C THR A 220 -9.22 30.46 2.77
N LEU A 221 -10.17 31.39 2.71
CA LEU A 221 -10.76 32.04 3.90
C LEU A 221 -11.41 31.03 4.84
N THR A 222 -11.92 29.91 4.30
CA THR A 222 -12.53 28.83 5.07
C THR A 222 -11.50 28.15 5.96
N PHE A 223 -10.32 27.82 5.44
CA PHE A 223 -9.26 27.21 6.25
C PHE A 223 -8.78 28.17 7.34
N ARG A 224 -8.49 29.43 6.99
CA ARG A 224 -7.93 30.44 7.91
C ARG A 224 -8.81 30.74 9.12
N ASN A 225 -10.13 30.60 8.99
CA ASN A 225 -11.09 30.92 10.05
C ASN A 225 -11.55 29.69 10.87
N ASN A 226 -11.10 28.49 10.53
CA ASN A 226 -11.53 27.25 11.19
C ASN A 226 -10.46 26.68 12.15
N PRO A 227 -10.87 25.85 13.13
CA PRO A 227 -9.93 25.10 13.97
C PRO A 227 -8.99 24.23 13.12
N GLY A 228 -7.69 24.24 13.42
CA GLY A 228 -6.66 23.56 12.63
C GLY A 228 -5.88 24.47 11.66
N SER A 229 -6.21 25.77 11.61
CA SER A 229 -5.48 26.78 10.83
C SER A 229 -4.09 27.12 11.39
N ASP A 230 -3.79 26.65 12.60
CA ASP A 230 -2.49 26.76 13.27
C ASP A 230 -1.48 25.69 12.82
N ARG A 231 -1.94 24.69 12.06
CA ARG A 231 -1.08 23.63 11.52
C ARG A 231 -0.18 24.12 10.40
N SER A 232 1.04 23.61 10.37
CA SER A 232 1.99 23.86 9.29
C SER A 232 1.63 23.09 8.01
N LYS A 233 2.11 23.57 6.85
CA LYS A 233 1.97 22.87 5.56
C LYS A 233 2.58 21.47 5.66
N GLU A 234 3.72 21.35 6.33
CA GLU A 234 4.44 20.10 6.54
C GLU A 234 3.62 19.08 7.35
N GLU A 235 2.95 19.50 8.42
CA GLU A 235 2.08 18.62 9.22
C GLU A 235 0.87 18.14 8.42
N MET A 236 0.24 19.01 7.62
CA MET A 236 -0.88 18.61 6.77
C MET A 236 -0.47 17.69 5.64
N LEU A 237 0.68 17.96 5.02
CA LEU A 237 1.24 17.08 4.00
C LEU A 237 1.59 15.72 4.59
N ASP A 238 2.16 15.64 5.79
CA ASP A 238 2.48 14.36 6.44
C ASP A 238 1.21 13.51 6.64
N ASP A 239 0.14 14.10 7.17
CA ASP A 239 -1.16 13.43 7.38
C ASP A 239 -1.78 12.96 6.06
N VAL A 240 -1.85 13.84 5.05
CA VAL A 240 -2.46 13.51 3.76
C VAL A 240 -1.63 12.44 3.05
N SER A 241 -0.31 12.53 3.10
CA SER A 241 0.60 11.54 2.53
C SER A 241 0.38 10.16 3.13
N ARG A 242 0.23 10.06 4.46
CA ARG A 242 -0.06 8.78 5.14
C ARG A 242 -1.41 8.21 4.73
N ASN A 243 -2.44 9.06 4.70
CA ASN A 243 -3.78 8.66 4.31
C ASN A 243 -3.90 8.19 2.86
N ARG A 244 -3.08 8.78 1.97
CA ARG A 244 -3.10 8.49 0.54
C ARG A 244 -2.06 7.45 0.10
N LEU A 245 -1.09 7.09 0.93
CA LEU A 245 0.08 6.29 0.52
C LEU A 245 -0.29 5.04 -0.27
N TRP A 246 -1.35 4.33 0.13
CA TRP A 246 -1.76 3.08 -0.53
C TRP A 246 -2.17 3.36 -1.97
N GLY A 247 -2.88 4.46 -2.24
CA GLY A 247 -3.23 4.88 -3.60
C GLY A 247 -2.02 5.13 -4.50
N TYR A 248 -0.84 5.41 -3.91
CA TYR A 248 0.40 5.64 -4.63
C TYR A 248 1.38 4.46 -4.60
N LEU A 249 0.97 3.30 -4.08
CA LEU A 249 1.83 2.11 -4.05
C LEU A 249 2.25 1.69 -5.46
N ASP A 250 1.34 1.75 -6.43
CA ASP A 250 1.64 1.38 -7.82
C ASP A 250 2.71 2.30 -8.44
N HIS A 251 2.67 3.59 -8.12
CA HIS A 251 3.71 4.55 -8.53
C HIS A 251 5.06 4.24 -7.88
N ALA A 252 5.06 3.90 -6.59
CA ALA A 252 6.29 3.50 -5.90
C ALA A 252 6.90 2.21 -6.49
N VAL A 253 6.05 1.24 -6.86
CA VAL A 253 6.49 0.01 -7.55
C VAL A 253 7.08 0.33 -8.92
N MET A 254 6.43 1.19 -9.72
CA MET A 254 6.96 1.62 -11.01
C MET A 254 8.32 2.31 -10.87
N ASP A 255 8.48 3.20 -9.89
CA ASP A 255 9.75 3.86 -9.59
C ASP A 255 10.83 2.83 -9.20
N ALA A 256 10.50 1.90 -8.32
CA ALA A 256 11.43 0.87 -7.86
C ALA A 256 11.87 -0.10 -8.99
N MET A 257 11.05 -0.28 -10.02
CA MET A 257 11.36 -1.12 -11.18
C MET A 257 12.09 -0.38 -12.31
N SER A 258 12.29 0.93 -12.18
CA SER A 258 12.90 1.76 -13.21
C SER A 258 14.42 1.84 -13.07
N LEU A 259 15.13 1.66 -14.19
CA LEU A 259 16.57 1.94 -14.29
C LEU A 259 16.86 3.39 -14.75
N SER A 260 15.80 4.17 -15.02
CA SER A 260 15.94 5.56 -15.46
C SER A 260 16.41 6.47 -14.32
N LYS A 261 17.10 7.55 -14.68
CA LYS A 261 17.42 8.64 -13.74
C LYS A 261 16.16 9.41 -13.34
N ASP A 262 15.26 9.59 -14.30
CA ASP A 262 13.97 10.25 -14.10
C ASP A 262 12.96 9.21 -13.61
N ARG A 263 12.35 9.50 -12.47
CA ARG A 263 11.36 8.61 -11.86
C ARG A 263 10.06 8.62 -12.66
N PRO A 264 9.52 7.45 -13.04
CA PRO A 264 8.23 7.36 -13.72
C PRO A 264 7.10 8.13 -13.01
N SER A 265 7.06 8.13 -11.68
CA SER A 265 6.07 8.88 -10.91
C SER A 265 6.19 10.40 -11.10
N ASP A 266 7.40 10.94 -11.14
CA ASP A 266 7.64 12.37 -11.35
C ASP A 266 7.26 12.79 -12.78
N LEU A 267 7.56 11.94 -13.78
CA LEU A 267 7.16 12.18 -15.17
C LEU A 267 5.65 12.17 -15.34
N GLU A 268 4.96 11.22 -14.71
CA GLU A 268 3.50 11.12 -14.76
C GLU A 268 2.83 12.33 -14.07
N ARG A 269 3.33 12.74 -12.90
CA ARG A 269 2.84 13.93 -12.21
C ARG A 269 2.99 15.19 -13.07
N LEU A 270 4.15 15.39 -13.71
CA LEU A 270 4.36 16.52 -14.61
C LEU A 270 3.42 16.49 -15.82
N ARG A 271 3.15 15.30 -16.36
CA ARG A 271 2.20 15.10 -17.45
C ARG A 271 0.78 15.51 -17.03
N LEU A 272 0.31 14.98 -15.90
CA LEU A 272 -1.03 15.29 -15.36
C LEU A 272 -1.18 16.77 -15.02
N LYS A 273 -0.15 17.39 -14.43
CA LYS A 273 -0.14 18.83 -14.15
C LYS A 273 -0.27 19.66 -15.43
N ALA A 274 0.49 19.31 -16.49
CA ALA A 274 0.40 20.00 -17.77
C ALA A 274 -0.98 19.81 -18.45
N GLU A 275 -1.59 18.64 -18.34
CA GLU A 275 -2.94 18.36 -18.84
C GLU A 275 -3.99 19.21 -18.10
N TRP A 276 -3.89 19.33 -16.77
CA TRP A 276 -4.79 20.14 -15.97
C TRP A 276 -4.64 21.64 -16.24
N GLU A 277 -3.40 22.16 -16.28
CA GLU A 277 -3.13 23.57 -16.61
C GLU A 277 -3.59 23.94 -18.04
N ALA A 278 -3.59 22.97 -18.97
CA ALA A 278 -4.14 23.18 -20.31
C ALA A 278 -5.67 23.28 -20.28
N ALA A 279 -6.35 22.38 -19.55
CA ALA A 279 -7.80 22.39 -19.40
C ALA A 279 -8.30 23.68 -18.72
N GLU A 280 -7.64 24.15 -17.65
CA GLU A 280 -7.99 25.42 -17.02
C GLU A 280 -7.84 26.63 -17.95
N ARG A 281 -6.84 26.58 -18.84
CA ARG A 281 -6.62 27.67 -19.82
C ARG A 281 -7.75 27.69 -20.85
N GLU A 282 -8.15 26.51 -21.35
CA GLU A 282 -9.28 26.39 -22.27
C GLU A 282 -10.59 26.85 -21.63
N GLU A 283 -10.83 26.53 -20.36
CA GLU A 283 -12.03 26.98 -19.63
C GLU A 283 -12.05 28.50 -19.43
N ARG A 284 -10.91 29.11 -19.06
CA ARG A 284 -10.79 30.58 -18.96
C ARG A 284 -10.98 31.30 -20.30
N GLU A 285 -10.41 30.75 -21.38
CA GLU A 285 -10.59 31.32 -22.73
C GLU A 285 -12.06 31.22 -23.20
N PHE A 286 -12.79 30.19 -22.77
CA PHE A 286 -14.23 30.05 -23.02
C PHE A 286 -15.06 31.07 -22.22
N GLU A 287 -14.76 31.28 -20.94
CA GLU A 287 -15.45 32.25 -20.08
C GLU A 287 -15.20 33.71 -20.51
N GLU A 288 -13.99 34.03 -20.95
CA GLU A 288 -13.65 35.37 -21.47
C GLU A 288 -14.24 35.63 -22.87
N GLY A 289 -14.50 34.58 -23.66
CA GLY A 289 -15.09 34.68 -25.00
C GLY A 289 -16.59 34.95 -25.04
N ASP A 290 -17.33 34.57 -23.99
CA ASP A 290 -18.79 34.77 -23.88
C ASP A 290 -19.20 36.13 -23.28
N SER A 291 -18.25 36.95 -22.80
CA SER A 291 -18.57 38.25 -22.18
C SER A 291 -18.77 39.42 -23.17
N ASP A 292 -18.52 39.20 -24.47
CA ASP A 292 -18.56 40.26 -25.50
C ASP A 292 -19.85 40.32 -26.34
N GLU A 293 -20.83 39.44 -26.15
CA GLU A 293 -22.18 39.62 -26.73
C GLU A 293 -23.02 40.60 -25.90
N VAL A 294 -22.65 41.88 -25.98
CA VAL A 294 -23.56 42.98 -25.63
C VAL A 294 -24.71 42.95 -26.64
N TYR A 295 -25.84 42.38 -26.25
CA TYR A 295 -27.12 42.54 -26.97
C TYR A 295 -27.48 44.03 -26.99
N GLU A 296 -27.09 44.74 -28.05
CA GLU A 296 -27.68 46.02 -28.42
C GLU A 296 -29.17 45.78 -28.75
N TRP A 297 -30.03 46.05 -27.78
CA TRP A 297 -31.45 46.23 -28.04
C TRP A 297 -31.62 47.52 -28.84
N GLU A 298 -31.67 47.40 -30.17
CA GLU A 298 -32.21 48.46 -31.02
C GLU A 298 -33.71 48.60 -30.69
N ASP A 299 -34.03 49.60 -29.87
CA ASP A 299 -35.38 50.14 -29.72
C ASP A 299 -35.84 50.70 -31.08
N SER A 300 -36.53 49.88 -31.87
CA SER A 300 -37.25 50.33 -33.04
C SER A 300 -38.57 50.99 -32.60
N ASP A 301 -38.50 52.31 -32.45
CA ASP A 301 -39.61 53.24 -32.27
C ASP A 301 -40.29 53.47 -33.63
N ASP A 302 -41.27 52.65 -34.00
CA ASP A 302 -42.11 52.88 -35.19
C ASP A 302 -43.39 53.62 -34.78
N SER A 303 -43.37 54.93 -35.05
CA SER A 303 -44.55 55.79 -35.15
C SER A 303 -45.06 55.76 -36.60
N ASP A 304 -46.31 55.30 -36.80
CA ASP A 304 -47.29 55.89 -37.72
C ASP A 304 -48.70 55.31 -37.48
#